data_AF-A0A452YQ19-F1
#
_entry.id   AF-A0A452YQ19-F1
#
_cell.length_a   1.000
_cell.length_b   1.000
_cell.length_c   1.000
_cell.angle_alpha   90.00
_cell.angle_beta   90.00
_cell.angle_gamma   90.00
#
_symmetry.space_group_name_H-M   'P 1'
#
loop_
_entity.id
_entity.type
_entity.pdbx_description
1 polymer ?
#
loop_
_entity_poly.entity_id
_entity_poly.type
_entity_poly.pdbx_seq_one_letter_code
_entity_poly.pdbx_strand_id
1 'polypeptide(L)' 'RQKLHRANVQFLSKPVKDGTTGTVIVLTTPDAQRTMLAYQ' A
#
# COMPACT_ATOMS: atom_id res chain seq x y z
N ARG A 1 6.31 2.25 5.45
CA ARG A 1 6.61 3.71 5.55
C ARG A 1 8.02 4.09 5.07
N GLN A 2 9.05 3.26 5.27
CA GLN A 2 10.47 3.59 4.95
C GLN A 2 10.71 4.13 3.53
N LYS A 3 10.12 3.51 2.48
CA LYS A 3 10.26 3.99 1.09
C LYS A 3 9.76 5.43 0.90
N LEU A 4 8.63 5.78 1.52
CA LEU A 4 8.04 7.11 1.42
C LEU A 4 8.84 8.15 2.22
N HIS A 5 9.40 7.78 3.38
CA HIS A 5 10.32 8.66 4.10
C HIS A 5 11.58 9.01 3.29
N ARG A 6 12.14 8.04 2.53
CA ARG A 6 13.28 8.31 1.63
C ARG A 6 12.94 9.29 0.51
N ALA A 7 11.67 9.39 0.15
CA ALA A 7 11.14 10.36 -0.81
C ALA A 7 10.72 11.69 -0.15
N ASN A 8 11.14 11.96 1.09
CA ASN A 8 10.79 13.13 1.88
C ASN A 8 9.27 13.30 2.15
N VAL A 9 8.52 12.20 2.13
CA VAL A 9 7.08 12.22 2.48
C VAL A 9 6.91 12.10 3.99
N GLN A 10 6.14 13.03 4.56
CA GLN A 10 5.75 13.03 5.97
C GLN A 10 4.36 12.40 6.15
N PHE A 11 4.22 11.52 7.15
CA PHE A 11 2.92 10.93 7.51
C PHE A 11 2.29 11.77 8.61
N LEU A 12 1.16 12.42 8.32
CA LEU A 12 0.40 13.20 9.31
C LEU A 12 -0.43 12.31 10.26
N SER A 13 -0.68 11.05 9.88
CA SER A 13 -1.40 10.08 10.70
C SER A 13 -0.47 9.26 11.58
N LYS A 14 -0.87 9.12 12.85
CA LYS A 14 -0.24 8.17 13.77
C LYS A 14 -0.47 6.73 13.28
N PRO A 15 0.47 5.82 13.48
CA PRO A 15 0.21 4.40 13.31
C PRO A 15 -0.97 3.94 14.18
N VAL A 16 -1.79 3.04 13.68
CA VAL A 16 -2.85 2.40 14.45
C VAL A 16 -2.23 1.27 15.27
N LYS A 17 -2.40 1.31 16.60
CA LYS A 17 -1.94 0.23 17.49
C LYS A 17 -2.82 -1.00 17.25
N ASP A 18 -2.19 -2.17 17.15
CA ASP A 18 -2.84 -3.46 16.87
C ASP A 18 -3.57 -3.54 15.50
N GLY A 19 -3.29 -2.58 14.60
CA GLY A 19 -3.79 -2.58 13.23
C GLY A 19 -2.86 -3.31 12.26
N THR A 20 -3.44 -3.98 11.27
CA THR A 20 -2.71 -4.55 10.13
C THR A 20 -2.38 -3.47 9.11
N THR A 21 -1.26 -3.64 8.39
CA THR A 21 -1.03 -2.84 7.18
C THR A 21 -1.92 -3.41 6.08
N GLY A 22 -2.80 -2.58 5.51
CA GLY A 22 -3.65 -2.99 4.40
C GLY A 22 -2.84 -3.60 3.26
N THR A 23 -3.32 -4.71 2.73
CA THR A 23 -2.63 -5.48 1.69
C THR A 23 -3.47 -5.52 0.43
N VAL A 24 -2.83 -5.37 -0.73
CA VAL A 24 -3.48 -5.47 -2.03
C VAL A 24 -2.72 -6.46 -2.89
N ILE A 25 -3.45 -7.38 -3.50
CA ILE A 25 -2.93 -8.25 -4.55
C ILE A 25 -3.22 -7.58 -5.89
N VAL A 26 -2.19 -7.39 -6.71
CA VAL A 26 -2.32 -6.80 -8.05
C VAL A 26 -2.09 -7.90 -9.09
N LEU A 27 -3.14 -8.23 -9.84
CA LEU A 27 -3.05 -9.12 -10.99
C LEU A 27 -2.85 -8.25 -12.24
N THR A 28 -1.76 -8.49 -12.97
CA THR A 28 -1.46 -7.78 -14.22
C THR A 28 -1.50 -8.77 -15.38
N THR A 29 -2.28 -8.48 -16.41
CA THR A 29 -2.35 -9.26 -17.65
C THR A 29 -1.37 -8.70 -18.70
N PRO A 30 -1.01 -9.48 -19.75
CA PRO A 30 -0.06 -9.04 -20.76
C PRO A 30 -0.49 -7.78 -21.54
N ASP A 31 -1.79 -7.54 -21.68
CA ASP A 31 -2.37 -6.32 -22.27
C ASP A 31 -2.34 -5.12 -21.31
N ALA A 32 -1.57 -5.23 -20.22
CA ALA A 32 -1.38 -4.23 -19.18
C ALA A 32 -2.64 -3.88 -18.37
N GLN A 33 -3.73 -4.66 -18.47
CA GLN A 33 -4.84 -4.50 -17.51
C GLN A 33 -4.40 -4.91 -16.11
N ARG A 34 -4.94 -4.19 -15.12
CA ARG A 34 -4.60 -4.35 -13.70
C ARG A 34 -5.87 -4.50 -12.90
N THR A 35 -6.00 -5.62 -12.21
CA THR A 35 -7.09 -5.88 -11.27
C THR A 35 -6.51 -5.89 -9.86
N MET A 36 -7.13 -5.12 -8.95
CA MET A 36 -6.68 -5.00 -7.56
C MET A 36 -7.69 -5.66 -6.63
N LEU A 37 -7.20 -6.55 -5.77
CA LEU A 37 -7.98 -7.20 -4.72
C LEU A 37 -7.46 -6.71 -3.37
N ALA A 38 -8.30 -6.00 -2.61
CA ALA A 38 -7.95 -5.45 -1.31
C ALA A 38 -8.31 -6.41 -0.18
N TYR A 39 -7.39 -6.58 0.77
CA TYR A 39 -7.59 -7.31 2.02
C TYR A 39 -7.34 -6.37 3.21
N GLN A 40 -8.18 -6.47 4.24
CA GLN A 40 -8.09 -5.65 5.46
C GLN A 40 -7.33 -6.40 6.56
#